data_AF-A0A0A8VGX5-F1
#
_entry.id   AF-A0A0A8VGX5-F1
#
_cell.length_a   1.000
_cell.length_b   1.000
_cell.length_c   1.000
_cell.angle_alpha   90.00
_cell.angle_beta   90.00
_cell.angle_gamma   90.00
#
_symmetry.space_group_name_H-M   'P 1'
#
loop_
_entity.id
_entity.type
_entity.pdbx_description
1 polymer ?
#
loop_
_entity_poly.entity_id
_entity_poly.type
_entity_poly.pdbx_seq_one_letter_code
_entity_poly.pdbx_strand_id
1 'polypeptide(L)' 'MPTLPIDLKHWLYDSENKLIKTALAQARFNQRKAAELLGLTYHQLRGMLKKHAILFSESDEK' A
#
# COMPACT_ATOMS: atom_id res chain seq x y z
N MET A 1 -4.92 14.32 12.52
CA MET A 1 -5.38 14.88 11.22
C MET A 1 -4.41 15.98 10.81
N PRO A 2 -4.16 16.21 9.50
CA PRO A 2 -3.26 17.27 9.05
C PRO A 2 -3.86 18.67 9.32
N THR A 3 -3.01 19.67 9.54
CA THR A 3 -3.39 21.07 9.84
C THR A 3 -3.22 21.96 8.61
N LEU A 4 -4.20 22.82 8.30
CA LEU A 4 -4.19 23.68 7.11
C LEU A 4 -3.21 24.87 7.21
N PRO A 5 -2.69 25.37 6.07
CA PRO A 5 -2.83 24.82 4.72
C PRO A 5 -1.92 23.60 4.50
N ILE A 6 -2.34 22.64 3.66
CA ILE A 6 -1.55 21.46 3.32
C ILE A 6 -1.45 21.23 1.82
N ASP A 7 -0.37 20.57 1.41
CA ASP A 7 -0.35 19.85 0.14
C ASP A 7 -1.15 18.55 0.28
N LEU A 8 -2.42 18.61 -0.12
CA LEU A 8 -3.34 17.48 -0.05
C LEU A 8 -2.85 16.28 -0.87
N LYS A 9 -2.23 16.52 -2.04
CA LYS A 9 -1.78 15.44 -2.93
C LYS A 9 -0.64 14.66 -2.27
N HIS A 10 0.31 15.37 -1.68
CA HIS A 10 1.42 14.75 -0.97
C HIS A 10 0.94 13.98 0.27
N TRP A 11 0.05 14.58 1.07
CA TRP A 11 -0.47 13.94 2.27
C TRP A 11 -1.26 12.66 1.96
N LEU A 12 -2.10 12.67 0.92
CA LEU A 12 -2.83 11.47 0.48
C LEU A 12 -1.87 10.39 -0.01
N TYR A 13 -0.83 10.76 -0.77
CA TYR A 13 0.19 9.83 -1.24
C TYR A 13 0.89 9.12 -0.08
N ASP A 14 1.36 9.87 0.92
CA ASP A 14 2.03 9.29 2.09
C ASP A 14 1.10 8.45 2.96
N SER A 15 -0.13 8.91 3.15
CA SER A 15 -1.13 8.18 3.94
C SER A 15 -1.47 6.84 3.28
N GLU A 16 -1.65 6.84 1.97
CA GLU A 16 -1.88 5.64 1.16
C GLU A 16 -0.69 4.67 1.25
N ASN A 17 0.55 5.16 1.11
CA ASN A 17 1.77 4.35 1.25
C ASN A 17 1.86 3.68 2.64
N LYS A 18 1.61 4.44 3.71
CA LYS A 18 1.63 3.93 5.09
C LYS A 18 0.58 2.85 5.33
N LEU A 19 -0.64 3.04 4.83
CA LEU A 19 -1.71 2.05 4.96
C LEU A 19 -1.37 0.75 4.20
N ILE A 20 -0.85 0.86 2.98
CA ILE A 20 -0.42 -0.31 2.20
C ILE A 20 0.67 -1.10 2.93
N LYS A 21 1.72 -0.42 3.41
CA LYS A 21 2.80 -1.08 4.17
C LYS A 21 2.29 -1.74 5.44
N THR A 22 1.36 -1.09 6.15
CA THR A 22 0.76 -1.63 7.36
C THR A 22 -0.07 -2.89 7.06
N ALA A 23 -0.91 -2.85 6.03
CA ALA A 23 -1.70 -3.99 5.60
C ALA A 23 -0.82 -5.16 5.15
N LEU A 24 0.25 -4.89 4.39
CA LEU A 24 1.24 -5.91 4.01
C LEU A 24 1.88 -6.54 5.24
N ALA A 25 2.37 -5.75 6.21
CA ALA A 25 2.98 -6.29 7.42
C ALA A 25 1.99 -7.15 8.22
N GLN A 26 0.75 -6.71 8.42
CA GLN A 26 -0.30 -7.47 9.11
C GLN A 26 -0.68 -8.75 8.35
N ALA A 27 -0.66 -8.70 7.02
CA ALA A 27 -0.89 -9.85 6.16
C ALA A 27 0.32 -10.77 6.02
N ARG A 28 1.43 -10.52 6.73
CA ARG A 28 2.71 -11.24 6.58
C ARG A 28 3.17 -11.25 5.11
N PHE A 29 3.11 -10.09 4.48
CA PHE A 29 3.44 -9.82 3.08
C PHE A 29 2.61 -10.60 2.05
N ASN A 30 1.52 -11.27 2.46
CA ASN A 30 0.56 -11.84 1.53
C ASN A 30 -0.30 -10.72 0.90
N GLN A 31 -0.05 -10.42 -0.37
CA GLN A 31 -0.73 -9.34 -1.07
C GLN A 31 -2.25 -9.54 -1.19
N ARG A 32 -2.74 -10.78 -1.35
CA ARG A 32 -4.19 -11.04 -1.43
C ARG A 32 -4.87 -10.69 -0.11
N LYS A 33 -4.29 -11.15 1.00
CA LYS A 33 -4.79 -10.83 2.35
C LYS A 33 -4.64 -9.35 2.70
N ALA A 34 -3.58 -8.68 2.25
CA ALA A 34 -3.43 -7.24 2.41
C ALA A 34 -4.51 -6.46 1.64
N ALA A 35 -4.91 -6.94 0.46
CA ALA A 35 -6.00 -6.34 -0.31
C ALA A 35 -7.34 -6.47 0.42
N GLU A 36 -7.62 -7.65 0.99
CA GLU A 36 -8.79 -7.88 1.84
C GLU A 36 -8.82 -6.93 3.05
N LEU A 37 -7.69 -6.76 3.75
CA LEU A 37 -7.59 -5.82 4.89
C LEU A 37 -7.88 -4.36 4.52
N LEU A 38 -7.59 -3.98 3.27
CA LEU A 38 -7.82 -2.63 2.76
C LEU A 38 -9.19 -2.49 2.05
N GLY A 39 -9.99 -3.55 1.97
CA GLY A 39 -11.25 -3.55 1.20
C GLY A 39 -11.04 -3.37 -0.30
N LEU A 40 -9.89 -3.79 -0.83
CA LEU A 40 -9.50 -3.67 -2.23
C LEU A 40 -9.52 -5.03 -2.92
N THR A 41 -9.73 -5.01 -4.23
CA THR A 41 -9.35 -6.16 -5.06
C THR A 41 -7.82 -6.28 -5.12
N TYR A 42 -7.33 -7.50 -5.32
CA TYR A 42 -5.89 -7.75 -5.51
C TYR A 42 -5.30 -6.89 -6.65
N HIS A 43 -6.04 -6.69 -7.75
CA HIS A 43 -5.59 -5.88 -8.87
C HIS A 43 -5.42 -4.39 -8.51
N GLN A 44 -6.32 -3.83 -7.70
CA GLN A 44 -6.20 -2.46 -7.21
C GLN A 44 -4.97 -2.32 -6.32
N LEU A 45 -4.78 -3.23 -5.37
CA LEU A 45 -3.58 -3.22 -4.51
C LEU A 45 -2.31 -3.26 -5.35
N ARG A 46 -2.24 -4.15 -6.36
CA ARG A 46 -1.06 -4.26 -7.23
C ARG A 46 -0.78 -2.95 -7.99
N GLY A 47 -1.82 -2.25 -8.45
CA GLY A 47 -1.69 -0.92 -9.05
C GLY A 47 -1.09 0.10 -8.07
N MET A 48 -1.54 0.07 -6.82
CA MET A 48 -1.02 0.95 -5.77
C MET A 48 0.42 0.62 -5.37
N LEU A 49 0.78 -0.67 -5.29
CA LEU A 49 2.17 -1.08 -5.02
C LEU A 49 3.13 -0.52 -6.08
N LYS A 50 2.73 -0.54 -7.35
CA LYS A 50 3.49 0.09 -8.44
C LYS A 50 3.57 1.60 -8.29
N LYS A 51 2.45 2.27 -7.98
CA LYS A 51 2.37 3.74 -7.75
C LYS A 51 3.32 4.21 -6.65
N HIS A 52 3.49 3.40 -5.60
CA HIS A 52 4.34 3.69 -4.44
C HIS A 52 5.74 3.10 -4.51
N ALA A 53 6.10 2.45 -5.62
CA ALA A 53 7.35 1.71 -5.78
C ALA A 53 7.63 0.70 -4.65
N ILE A 54 6.58 0.07 -4.09
CA ILE A 54 6.66 -0.95 -3.03
C ILE A 54 6.80 -2.36 -3.66
N LEU A 55 7.34 -2.46 -4.87
CA LEU A 55 7.52 -3.75 -5.53
C LEU A 55 8.67 -4.50 -4.86
N PHE A 56 8.34 -5.56 -4.13
CA PHE A 56 9.28 -6.63 -3.81
C PHE A 56 9.55 -7.41 -5.11
N SER A 57 10.81 -7.59 -5.49
CA SER A 57 11.17 -8.53 -6.55
C SER A 57 10.66 -9.91 -6.16
N GLU A 58 9.76 -10.50 -6.96
CA GLU A 58 9.25 -11.87 -6.81
C GLU A 58 10.35 -12.92 -7.11
N SER A 59 11.54 -12.80 -6.51
CA SER A 59 12.72 -13.61 -6.85
C SER A 59 13.36 -14.35 -5.67
N ASP A 60 12.73 -14.38 -4.50
CA ASP A 60 13.21 -15.17 -3.35
C ASP A 60 12.16 -16.19 -2.90
N GLU A 61 11.80 -17.11 -3.79
CA GLU A 61 11.37 -18.45 -3.39
C GLU A 61 11.78 -19.41 -4.51
N LYS A 62 12.96 -20.01 -4.34
CA LYS A 62 13.43 -21.15 -5.11
C LYS A 62 13.59 -22.33 -4.17
#